data_AF-A0A7J9VTX0-F1
#
_entry.id   AF-A0A7J9VTX0-F1
#
_cell.length_a   1.000
_cell.length_b   1.000
_cell.length_c   1.000
_cell.angle_alpha   90.00
_cell.angle_beta   90.00
_cell.angle_gamma   90.00
#
_symmetry.space_group_name_H-M   'P 1'
#
loop_
_entity.id
_entity.type
_entity.pdbx_description
1 polymer ?
#
loop_
_entity_poly.entity_id
_entity_poly.type
_entity_poly.pdbx_seq_one_letter_code
_entity_poly.pdbx_strand_id
1 'polypeptide(L)'
;MVSPRTKKPDTVLIAAIDVAHQSLLETVDPDHVGEPCGFDVEDDRVVTHHFEAHVPGYTGWRWSVTLSRASRQRKPTVNEIVLLPGPDALTAPEWLPWRERITKGDLGPGDLLPTDEKDSRLVPAFLSDEYTGVDPESEWLDDLGLRRERVISREGRDDAADRWHSGDHGPDTDIARAAPAPCATCGFLVGLSGPLGTMFGACANEFSPDDGRVVAFDHGCGAHSQVRLGTASPVEELPAPVLDTIGYDDLEPF
;
A
#
# COMPACT_ATOMS: atom_id res chain seq x y z
N MET A 1 15.62 -19.36 -31.45
CA MET A 1 15.56 -20.02 -30.12
C MET A 1 16.67 -21.04 -30.05
N VAL A 2 17.72 -20.79 -29.26
CA VAL A 2 18.76 -21.78 -28.99
C VAL A 2 18.19 -22.72 -27.94
N SER A 3 18.16 -24.03 -28.21
CA SER A 3 17.74 -25.03 -27.24
C SER A 3 18.67 -24.99 -26.02
N PRO A 4 18.16 -24.98 -24.78
CA PRO A 4 19.02 -24.97 -23.60
C PRO A 4 19.86 -26.25 -23.58
N ARG A 5 21.18 -26.09 -23.72
CA ARG A 5 22.14 -27.19 -23.65
C ARG A 5 22.12 -27.73 -22.22
N THR A 6 21.95 -29.05 -22.06
CA THR A 6 22.02 -29.70 -20.75
C THR A 6 23.44 -29.51 -20.19
N LYS A 7 23.53 -28.76 -19.08
CA LYS A 7 24.79 -28.52 -18.35
C LYS A 7 25.27 -29.83 -17.72
N LYS A 8 26.53 -30.20 -17.90
CA LYS A 8 27.07 -31.43 -17.30
C LYS A 8 27.72 -31.12 -15.94
N PRO A 9 27.18 -31.62 -14.81
CA PRO A 9 27.76 -31.36 -13.50
C PRO A 9 29.20 -31.91 -13.40
N ASP A 10 30.15 -31.04 -13.04
CA ASP A 10 31.52 -31.42 -12.74
C ASP A 10 31.62 -31.91 -11.29
N THR A 11 31.72 -33.23 -11.11
CA THR A 11 31.74 -33.85 -9.78
C THR A 11 32.92 -33.40 -8.91
N VAL A 12 34.03 -32.97 -9.54
CA VAL A 12 35.18 -32.43 -8.80
C VAL A 12 34.83 -31.08 -8.18
N LEU A 13 34.10 -30.23 -8.90
CA LEU A 13 33.69 -28.93 -8.39
C LEU A 13 32.58 -29.05 -7.35
N ILE A 14 31.63 -29.96 -7.54
CA ILE A 14 30.59 -30.26 -6.56
C ILE A 14 31.19 -30.77 -5.24
N ALA A 15 32.23 -31.60 -5.30
CA ALA A 15 32.91 -32.09 -4.10
C ALA A 15 33.85 -31.06 -3.45
N ALA A 16 34.09 -29.89 -4.08
CA ALA A 16 35.07 -28.90 -3.64
C ALA A 16 34.48 -27.84 -2.70
N ILE A 17 33.50 -28.20 -1.87
CA ILE A 17 32.87 -27.28 -0.92
C ILE A 17 33.88 -26.71 0.09
N ASP A 18 34.87 -27.51 0.51
CA ASP A 18 35.93 -27.06 1.41
C ASP A 18 36.80 -25.96 0.80
N VAL A 19 37.07 -26.04 -0.52
CA VAL A 19 37.81 -25.00 -1.24
C VAL A 19 36.99 -23.72 -1.27
N ALA A 20 35.70 -23.82 -1.56
CA ALA A 20 34.80 -22.68 -1.56
C ALA A 20 34.72 -22.03 -0.17
N HIS A 21 34.55 -22.84 0.88
CA HIS A 21 34.45 -22.36 2.26
C HIS A 21 35.75 -21.69 2.74
N GLN A 22 36.91 -22.32 2.49
CA GLN A 22 38.21 -21.73 2.85
C GLN A 22 38.43 -20.38 2.16
N SER A 23 38.15 -20.29 0.86
CA SER A 23 38.30 -19.03 0.12
C SER A 23 37.33 -17.95 0.57
N LEU A 24 36.13 -18.33 1.02
CA LEU A 24 35.20 -17.39 1.65
C LEU A 24 35.78 -16.84 2.96
N LEU A 25 36.25 -17.71 3.86
CA LEU A 25 36.87 -17.32 5.15
C LEU A 25 38.15 -16.49 4.99
N GLU A 26 38.85 -16.61 3.87
CA GLU A 26 40.01 -15.76 3.54
C GLU A 26 39.60 -14.33 3.12
N THR A 27 38.34 -14.12 2.73
CA THR A 27 37.86 -12.88 2.11
C THR A 27 36.91 -12.08 3.01
N VAL A 28 36.13 -12.76 3.86
CA VAL A 28 35.10 -12.14 4.70
C VAL A 28 35.29 -12.50 6.17
N ASP A 29 34.65 -11.74 7.07
CA ASP A 29 34.63 -12.05 8.49
C ASP A 29 33.99 -13.43 8.73
N PRO A 30 34.67 -14.36 9.43
CA PRO A 30 34.11 -15.68 9.76
C PRO A 30 32.75 -15.61 10.47
N ASP A 31 32.51 -14.57 11.28
CA ASP A 31 31.23 -14.42 11.99
C ASP A 31 30.07 -14.12 11.03
N HIS A 32 30.36 -13.68 9.80
CA HIS A 32 29.37 -13.45 8.75
C HIS A 32 29.08 -14.67 7.87
N VAL A 33 29.75 -15.79 8.09
CA VAL A 33 29.60 -17.03 7.30
C VAL A 33 28.85 -18.07 8.13
N GLY A 34 27.72 -18.53 7.61
CA GLY A 34 26.93 -19.61 8.20
C GLY A 34 27.14 -20.95 7.51
N GLU A 35 26.18 -21.86 7.68
CA GLU A 35 26.29 -23.23 7.19
C GLU A 35 26.20 -23.32 5.65
N PRO A 36 26.81 -24.35 5.03
CA PRO A 36 26.65 -24.58 3.61
C PRO A 36 25.19 -24.93 3.26
N CYS A 37 24.59 -24.20 2.31
CA CYS A 37 23.17 -24.28 1.99
C CYS A 37 22.87 -24.73 0.55
N GLY A 38 23.85 -25.31 -0.14
CA GLY A 38 23.67 -25.99 -1.43
C GLY A 38 24.64 -25.52 -2.51
N PHE A 39 24.36 -25.88 -3.76
CA PHE A 39 25.15 -25.46 -4.92
C PHE A 39 24.30 -25.39 -6.18
N ASP A 40 24.70 -24.54 -7.13
CA ASP A 40 24.11 -24.42 -8.46
C ASP A 40 25.14 -24.80 -9.54
N VAL A 41 24.70 -25.53 -10.58
CA VAL A 41 25.54 -25.86 -11.75
C VAL A 41 25.35 -24.77 -12.80
N GLU A 42 26.32 -23.88 -12.91
CA GLU A 42 26.27 -22.74 -13.82
C GLU A 42 26.61 -23.14 -15.27
N ASP A 43 27.59 -24.02 -15.46
CA ASP A 43 27.97 -24.61 -16.76
C ASP A 43 28.78 -25.91 -16.56
N ASP A 44 29.24 -26.54 -17.64
CA ASP A 44 29.94 -27.84 -17.63
C ASP A 44 31.14 -27.95 -16.68
N ARG A 45 31.76 -26.82 -16.31
CA ARG A 45 32.91 -26.73 -15.40
C ARG A 45 32.86 -25.47 -14.54
N VAL A 46 31.65 -25.06 -14.17
CA VAL A 46 31.39 -23.90 -13.31
C VAL A 46 30.28 -24.28 -12.33
N VAL A 47 30.59 -24.23 -11.03
CA VAL A 47 29.67 -24.56 -9.94
C VAL A 47 29.75 -23.47 -8.89
N THR A 48 28.60 -22.98 -8.46
CA THR A 48 28.49 -21.98 -7.39
C THR A 48 28.08 -22.69 -6.10
N HIS A 49 28.93 -22.64 -5.07
CA HIS A 49 28.59 -23.11 -3.72
C HIS A 49 27.96 -21.99 -2.92
N HIS A 50 26.95 -22.33 -2.13
CA HIS A 50 26.22 -21.37 -1.31
C HIS A 50 26.41 -21.62 0.18
N PHE A 51 26.56 -20.54 0.94
CA PHE A 51 26.63 -20.54 2.39
C PHE A 51 25.65 -19.51 2.94
N GLU A 52 25.05 -19.78 4.09
CA GLU A 52 24.23 -18.77 4.78
C GLU A 52 25.04 -17.51 5.06
N ALA A 53 24.42 -16.34 4.93
CA ALA A 53 25.05 -15.07 5.24
C ALA A 53 24.52 -14.53 6.58
N HIS A 54 25.42 -14.38 7.55
CA HIS A 54 25.14 -13.75 8.84
C HIS A 54 25.53 -12.26 8.86
N VAL A 55 25.45 -11.60 7.70
CA VAL A 55 25.77 -10.16 7.57
C VAL A 55 24.58 -9.33 8.09
N PRO A 56 24.77 -8.41 9.05
CA PRO A 56 23.70 -7.53 9.52
C PRO A 56 23.02 -6.77 8.37
N GLY A 57 21.68 -6.84 8.31
CA GLY A 57 20.86 -6.20 7.27
C GLY A 57 20.64 -7.04 6.00
N TYR A 58 21.32 -8.18 5.86
CA TYR A 58 21.18 -9.09 4.71
C TYR A 58 20.42 -10.37 5.08
N THR A 59 19.27 -10.21 5.73
CA THR A 59 18.42 -11.34 6.17
C THR A 59 17.95 -12.16 4.96
N GLY A 60 18.22 -13.47 5.00
CA GLY A 60 17.88 -14.42 3.93
C GLY A 60 18.82 -14.40 2.72
N TRP A 61 19.90 -13.62 2.77
CA TRP A 61 20.94 -13.63 1.74
C TRP A 61 21.92 -14.79 1.94
N ARG A 62 22.67 -15.11 0.89
CA ARG A 62 23.66 -16.20 0.86
C ARG A 62 24.97 -15.72 0.25
N TRP A 63 26.08 -16.19 0.78
CA TRP A 63 27.37 -16.10 0.11
C TRP A 63 27.41 -17.12 -1.02
N SER A 64 27.81 -16.67 -2.20
CA SER A 64 27.94 -17.49 -3.40
C SER A 64 29.40 -17.49 -3.84
N VAL A 65 30.01 -18.68 -3.84
CA VAL A 65 31.40 -18.90 -4.21
C VAL A 65 31.44 -19.71 -5.49
N THR A 66 31.74 -19.05 -6.60
CA THR A 66 31.80 -19.71 -7.91
C THR A 66 33.17 -20.34 -8.12
N LEU A 67 33.20 -21.65 -8.26
CA LEU A 67 34.38 -22.41 -8.62
C LEU A 67 34.33 -22.78 -10.11
N SER A 68 35.49 -22.73 -10.75
CA SER A 68 35.66 -23.18 -12.12
C SER A 68 36.84 -24.13 -12.27
N ARG A 69 36.85 -24.92 -13.35
CA ARG A 69 37.99 -25.77 -13.71
C ARG A 69 38.35 -25.61 -15.17
N ALA A 70 39.46 -24.92 -15.44
CA ALA A 70 39.93 -24.73 -16.81
C ALA A 70 40.29 -26.07 -17.48
N SER A 71 40.36 -26.07 -18.82
CA SER A 71 40.67 -27.29 -19.57
C SER A 71 42.00 -27.89 -19.17
N ARG A 72 42.02 -29.21 -18.95
CA ARG A 72 43.16 -29.99 -18.46
C ARG A 72 43.61 -29.69 -17.02
N GLN A 73 42.97 -28.75 -16.32
CA GLN A 73 43.21 -28.55 -14.89
C GLN A 73 42.54 -29.65 -14.07
N ARG A 74 43.25 -30.08 -13.02
CA ARG A 74 42.76 -31.07 -12.06
C ARG A 74 42.19 -30.43 -10.80
N LYS A 75 42.62 -29.22 -10.47
CA LYS A 75 42.20 -28.50 -9.26
C LYS A 75 41.12 -27.47 -9.58
N PRO A 76 40.12 -27.29 -8.69
CA PRO A 76 39.23 -26.14 -8.73
C PRO A 76 40.00 -24.82 -8.58
N THR A 77 39.47 -23.76 -9.18
CA THR A 77 39.92 -22.37 -8.99
C THR A 77 38.71 -21.50 -8.67
N VAL A 78 38.85 -20.59 -7.72
CA VAL A 78 37.80 -19.61 -7.38
C VAL A 78 37.73 -18.58 -8.48
N ASN A 79 36.53 -18.32 -8.98
CA ASN A 79 36.24 -17.28 -9.96
C ASN A 79 35.77 -15.99 -9.26
N GLU A 80 34.79 -16.11 -8.37
CA GLU A 80 34.22 -14.98 -7.64
C GLU A 80 33.63 -15.42 -6.29
N ILE A 81 33.53 -14.44 -5.38
CA ILE A 81 32.84 -14.56 -4.10
C ILE A 81 31.92 -13.34 -4.03
N VAL A 82 30.61 -13.57 -3.98
CA VAL A 82 29.60 -12.51 -3.99
C VAL A 82 28.51 -12.79 -2.97
N LEU A 83 27.90 -11.74 -2.44
CA LEU A 83 26.73 -11.82 -1.56
C LEU A 83 25.48 -11.63 -2.43
N LEU A 84 24.62 -12.62 -2.50
CA LEU A 84 23.42 -12.60 -3.35
C LEU A 84 22.15 -12.91 -2.55
N PRO A 85 20.99 -12.38 -2.98
CA PRO A 85 19.72 -12.70 -2.33
C PRO A 85 19.40 -14.19 -2.51
N GLY A 86 19.10 -14.87 -1.40
CA GLY A 86 18.51 -16.20 -1.39
C GLY A 86 16.99 -16.14 -1.62
N PRO A 87 16.31 -17.30 -1.63
CA PRO A 87 14.86 -17.39 -1.80
C PRO A 87 14.05 -16.61 -0.76
N ASP A 88 14.59 -16.53 0.46
CA ASP A 88 13.97 -15.87 1.61
C ASP A 88 14.57 -14.48 1.87
N ALA A 89 15.38 -13.96 0.93
CA ALA A 89 16.03 -12.67 1.10
C ALA A 89 15.02 -11.53 1.12
N LEU A 90 15.17 -10.64 2.11
CA LEU A 90 14.49 -9.35 2.07
C LEU A 90 15.16 -8.49 0.98
N THR A 91 14.51 -8.38 -0.17
CA THR A 91 14.94 -7.51 -1.26
C THR A 91 14.16 -6.20 -1.27
N ALA A 92 14.74 -5.16 -1.88
CA ALA A 92 14.00 -3.94 -2.14
C ALA A 92 12.74 -4.24 -2.98
N PRO A 93 11.62 -3.54 -2.75
CA PRO A 93 10.46 -3.63 -3.62
C PRO A 93 10.82 -3.13 -5.02
N GLU A 94 9.97 -3.46 -6.00
CA GLU A 94 10.14 -2.96 -7.36
C GLU A 94 10.16 -1.43 -7.37
N TRP A 95 11.08 -0.85 -8.15
CA TRP A 95 11.15 0.59 -8.30
C TRP A 95 9.95 1.08 -9.10
N LEU A 96 9.13 1.93 -8.49
CA LEU A 96 8.02 2.59 -9.18
C LEU A 96 8.43 4.00 -9.64
N PRO A 97 8.00 4.48 -10.82
CA PRO A 97 8.14 5.89 -11.20
C PRO A 97 7.57 6.84 -10.14
N TRP A 98 8.19 8.01 -9.94
CA TRP A 98 7.75 8.98 -8.93
C TRP A 98 6.25 9.32 -9.02
N ARG A 99 5.73 9.46 -10.25
CA ARG A 99 4.30 9.72 -10.51
C ARG A 99 3.38 8.67 -9.86
N GLU A 100 3.80 7.41 -9.84
CA GLU A 100 3.03 6.29 -9.28
C GLU A 100 3.18 6.16 -7.77
N ARG A 101 4.05 6.98 -7.15
CA ARG A 101 4.24 7.03 -5.70
C ARG A 101 3.42 8.12 -5.02
N ILE A 102 2.84 9.05 -5.79
CA ILE A 102 2.09 10.18 -5.23
C ILE A 102 0.77 9.66 -4.67
N THR A 103 0.55 9.95 -3.39
CA THR A 103 -0.62 9.56 -2.61
C THR A 103 -1.34 10.79 -2.03
N LYS A 104 -2.48 10.54 -1.40
CA LYS A 104 -3.26 11.58 -0.72
C LYS A 104 -2.40 12.23 0.37
N GLY A 105 -2.19 13.54 0.25
CA GLY A 105 -1.45 14.34 1.24
C GLY A 105 -0.01 14.69 0.84
N ASP A 106 0.50 14.11 -0.25
CA ASP A 106 1.88 14.38 -0.69
C ASP A 106 2.07 15.76 -1.35
N LEU A 107 0.98 16.40 -1.77
CA LEU A 107 1.04 17.73 -2.38
C LEU A 107 1.04 18.83 -1.31
N GLY A 108 2.05 19.69 -1.35
CA GLY A 108 2.20 20.88 -0.53
C GLY A 108 2.05 22.19 -1.30
N PRO A 109 2.27 23.34 -0.62
CA PRO A 109 2.19 24.65 -1.25
C PRO A 109 3.18 24.81 -2.41
N GLY A 110 2.66 25.10 -3.61
CA GLY A 110 3.45 25.33 -4.81
C GLY A 110 3.68 24.08 -5.67
N ASP A 111 3.29 22.90 -5.20
CA ASP A 111 3.37 21.68 -6.00
C ASP A 111 2.32 21.69 -7.12
N LEU A 112 2.75 21.24 -8.30
CA LEU A 112 1.88 21.04 -9.44
C LEU A 112 1.84 19.55 -9.76
N LEU A 113 0.64 18.98 -9.77
CA LEU A 113 0.40 17.62 -10.25
C LEU A 113 -0.29 17.70 -11.61
N PRO A 114 0.45 17.53 -12.72
CA PRO A 114 -0.15 17.53 -14.04
C PRO A 114 -1.13 16.36 -14.17
N THR A 115 -2.33 16.67 -14.62
CA THR A 115 -3.34 15.67 -14.95
C THR A 115 -2.96 14.94 -16.24
N ASP A 116 -3.09 13.61 -16.25
CA ASP A 116 -2.89 12.83 -17.47
C ASP A 116 -3.94 13.21 -18.53
N GLU A 117 -3.54 13.30 -19.79
CA GLU A 117 -4.47 13.58 -20.90
C GLU A 117 -5.55 12.50 -21.03
N LYS A 118 -5.26 11.28 -20.58
CA LYS A 118 -6.13 10.11 -20.62
C LYS A 118 -6.69 9.73 -19.25
N ASP A 119 -6.71 10.66 -18.29
CA ASP A 119 -7.33 10.42 -16.98
C ASP A 119 -8.83 10.12 -17.17
N SER A 120 -9.24 8.87 -16.91
CA SER A 120 -10.61 8.40 -17.10
C SER A 120 -11.61 9.11 -16.20
N ARG A 121 -11.15 9.74 -15.12
CA ARG A 121 -11.98 10.49 -14.17
C ARG A 121 -12.43 11.84 -14.72
N LEU A 122 -11.94 12.25 -15.88
CA LEU A 122 -12.28 13.51 -16.52
C LEU A 122 -12.79 13.31 -17.94
N VAL A 123 -13.75 14.14 -18.33
CA VAL A 123 -14.24 14.26 -19.71
C VAL A 123 -14.31 15.72 -20.12
N PRO A 124 -14.17 16.04 -21.42
CA PRO A 124 -14.54 17.36 -21.91
C PRO A 124 -15.98 17.71 -21.52
N ALA A 125 -16.24 18.94 -21.06
CA ALA A 125 -17.55 19.27 -20.48
C ALA A 125 -18.73 19.04 -21.43
N PHE A 126 -18.55 19.34 -22.72
CA PHE A 126 -19.57 19.11 -23.76
C PHE A 126 -19.86 17.62 -24.05
N LEU A 127 -19.02 16.70 -23.56
CA LEU A 127 -19.23 15.25 -23.63
C LEU A 127 -19.75 14.66 -22.31
N SER A 128 -19.92 15.49 -21.28
CA SER A 128 -20.51 15.02 -20.02
C SER A 128 -21.99 14.69 -20.20
N ASP A 129 -22.46 13.72 -19.42
CA ASP A 129 -23.87 13.37 -19.35
C ASP A 129 -24.72 14.55 -18.82
N GLU A 130 -24.15 15.36 -17.93
CA GLU A 130 -24.78 16.58 -17.39
C GLU A 130 -24.98 17.68 -18.45
N TYR A 131 -24.23 17.66 -19.56
CA TYR A 131 -24.39 18.61 -20.67
C TYR A 131 -25.47 18.16 -21.68
N THR A 132 -25.92 16.91 -21.62
CA THR A 132 -26.86 16.38 -22.62
C THR A 132 -28.24 17.02 -22.48
N GLY A 133 -28.73 17.65 -23.55
CA GLY A 133 -30.05 18.31 -23.58
C GLY A 133 -30.07 19.70 -22.97
N VAL A 134 -28.89 20.27 -22.71
CA VAL A 134 -28.72 21.63 -22.18
C VAL A 134 -28.57 22.63 -23.32
N ASP A 135 -29.25 23.78 -23.20
CA ASP A 135 -29.04 24.91 -24.09
C ASP A 135 -27.64 25.52 -23.85
N PRO A 136 -26.73 25.54 -24.86
CA PRO A 136 -25.40 26.12 -24.73
C PRO A 136 -25.39 27.61 -24.35
N GLU A 137 -26.47 28.34 -24.64
CA GLU A 137 -26.60 29.76 -24.29
C GLU A 137 -27.10 29.98 -22.86
N SER A 138 -27.42 28.91 -22.14
CA SER A 138 -27.99 29.02 -20.81
C SER A 138 -27.01 29.61 -19.79
N GLU A 139 -27.52 30.52 -18.96
CA GLU A 139 -26.76 31.17 -17.89
C GLU A 139 -26.38 30.19 -16.76
N TRP A 140 -27.19 29.15 -16.50
CA TRP A 140 -26.91 28.17 -15.43
C TRP A 140 -25.73 27.24 -15.73
N LEU A 141 -25.21 27.23 -16.95
CA LEU A 141 -24.02 26.45 -17.30
C LEU A 141 -22.78 26.85 -16.48
N ASP A 142 -22.67 28.14 -16.13
CA ASP A 142 -21.57 28.62 -15.28
C ASP A 142 -21.74 28.13 -13.83
N ASP A 143 -22.97 28.20 -13.31
CA ASP A 143 -23.31 27.76 -11.95
C ASP A 143 -23.07 26.26 -11.76
N LEU A 144 -23.35 25.45 -12.78
CA LEU A 144 -23.04 24.01 -12.78
C LEU A 144 -21.58 23.71 -13.17
N GLY A 145 -20.80 24.72 -13.57
CA GLY A 145 -19.41 24.54 -13.99
C GLY A 145 -19.24 23.79 -15.31
N LEU A 146 -20.28 23.71 -16.13
CA LEU A 146 -20.28 22.99 -17.42
C LEU A 146 -19.64 23.79 -18.56
N ARG A 147 -19.18 25.03 -18.32
CA ARG A 147 -18.30 25.78 -19.24
C ARG A 147 -16.80 25.51 -19.04
N ARG A 148 -16.42 24.67 -18.06
CA ARG A 148 -15.03 24.26 -17.85
C ARG A 148 -14.52 23.45 -19.04
N GLU A 149 -13.21 23.46 -19.27
CA GLU A 149 -12.60 22.64 -20.32
C GLU A 149 -12.89 21.15 -20.10
N ARG A 150 -12.74 20.69 -18.85
CA ARG A 150 -13.01 19.33 -18.40
C ARG A 150 -13.86 19.36 -17.13
N VAL A 151 -14.72 18.35 -16.99
CA VAL A 151 -15.52 18.06 -15.79
C VAL A 151 -15.30 16.62 -15.37
N ILE A 152 -15.73 16.27 -14.17
CA ILE A 152 -15.64 14.90 -13.66
C ILE A 152 -16.49 13.98 -14.53
N SER A 153 -15.92 12.83 -14.92
CA SER A 153 -16.62 11.80 -15.66
C SER A 153 -17.57 11.03 -14.76
N ARG A 154 -18.43 10.17 -15.33
CA ARG A 154 -19.24 9.24 -14.55
C ARG A 154 -18.38 8.33 -13.68
N GLU A 155 -17.31 7.76 -14.23
CA GLU A 155 -16.35 6.93 -13.51
C GLU A 155 -15.70 7.72 -12.37
N GLY A 156 -15.26 8.96 -12.61
CA GLY A 156 -14.69 9.80 -11.56
C GLY A 156 -15.67 10.11 -10.44
N ARG A 157 -16.96 10.29 -10.75
CA ARG A 157 -18.02 10.49 -9.74
C ARG A 157 -18.29 9.22 -8.95
N ASP A 158 -18.35 8.07 -9.60
CA ASP A 158 -18.55 6.77 -8.96
C ASP A 158 -17.38 6.49 -7.99
N ASP A 159 -16.12 6.67 -8.44
CA ASP A 159 -14.91 6.56 -7.61
C ASP A 159 -14.92 7.52 -6.40
N ALA A 160 -15.40 8.76 -6.61
CA ALA A 160 -15.50 9.73 -5.54
C ALA A 160 -16.58 9.35 -4.53
N ALA A 161 -17.74 8.90 -5.01
CA ALA A 161 -18.85 8.45 -4.17
C ALA A 161 -18.43 7.25 -3.32
N ASP A 162 -17.79 6.24 -3.90
CA ASP A 162 -17.30 5.07 -3.18
C ASP A 162 -16.30 5.46 -2.10
N ARG A 163 -15.32 6.31 -2.43
CA ARG A 163 -14.31 6.77 -1.46
C ARG A 163 -14.89 7.63 -0.34
N TRP A 164 -15.89 8.47 -0.63
CA TRP A 164 -16.51 9.33 0.38
C TRP A 164 -17.45 8.55 1.29
N HIS A 165 -18.25 7.65 0.72
CA HIS A 165 -19.21 6.83 1.48
C HIS A 165 -18.52 5.78 2.35
N SER A 166 -17.43 5.17 1.87
CA SER A 166 -16.63 4.24 2.68
C SER A 166 -15.60 4.92 3.60
N GLY A 167 -15.49 6.25 3.55
CA GLY A 167 -14.50 7.02 4.30
C GLY A 167 -14.97 7.47 5.69
N ASP A 168 -14.17 8.33 6.32
CA ASP A 168 -14.39 8.81 7.69
C ASP A 168 -15.69 9.62 7.88
N HIS A 169 -16.29 10.09 6.77
CA HIS A 169 -17.54 10.86 6.75
C HIS A 169 -18.70 10.05 6.13
N GLY A 170 -18.56 8.72 6.14
CA GLY A 170 -19.56 7.74 5.73
C GLY A 170 -20.41 7.21 6.90
N PRO A 171 -21.46 6.43 6.62
CA PRO A 171 -22.40 5.95 7.64
C PRO A 171 -21.80 4.87 8.56
N ASP A 172 -20.75 4.18 8.12
CA ASP A 172 -20.22 3.01 8.82
C ASP A 172 -19.19 3.35 9.90
N THR A 173 -18.95 4.62 10.21
CA THR A 173 -18.03 5.03 11.27
C THR A 173 -18.67 4.90 12.66
N ASP A 174 -17.85 4.74 13.70
CA ASP A 174 -18.37 4.60 15.07
C ASP A 174 -19.14 5.85 15.52
N ILE A 175 -18.70 7.04 15.11
CA ILE A 175 -19.40 8.30 15.39
C ILE A 175 -20.77 8.36 14.68
N ALA A 176 -20.84 7.90 13.43
CA ALA A 176 -22.09 7.84 12.67
C ALA A 176 -23.08 6.85 13.29
N ARG A 177 -22.61 5.68 13.71
CA ARG A 177 -23.44 4.66 14.37
C ARG A 177 -23.93 5.12 15.76
N ALA A 178 -23.16 5.94 16.47
CA ALA A 178 -23.54 6.50 17.76
C ALA A 178 -24.41 7.78 17.64
N ALA A 179 -24.45 8.41 16.47
CA ALA A 179 -25.16 9.67 16.28
C ALA A 179 -26.69 9.47 16.40
N PRO A 180 -27.40 10.44 17.00
CA PRO A 180 -28.83 10.31 17.25
C PRO A 180 -29.69 10.51 15.98
N ALA A 181 -29.14 11.10 14.92
CA ALA A 181 -29.83 11.35 13.67
C ALA A 181 -28.82 11.55 12.52
N PRO A 182 -29.19 11.18 11.28
CA PRO A 182 -28.32 11.30 10.12
C PRO A 182 -28.27 12.74 9.57
N CYS A 183 -27.24 13.04 8.79
CA CYS A 183 -27.01 14.32 8.14
C CYS A 183 -28.18 14.74 7.24
N ALA A 184 -28.89 13.79 6.60
CA ALA A 184 -30.05 14.03 5.74
C ALA A 184 -31.16 14.86 6.39
N THR A 185 -31.29 14.79 7.73
CA THR A 185 -32.30 15.53 8.49
C THR A 185 -31.74 16.76 9.21
N CYS A 186 -30.43 17.00 9.08
CA CYS A 186 -29.73 18.05 9.81
C CYS A 186 -29.90 19.40 9.13
N GLY A 187 -30.29 20.42 9.90
CA GLY A 187 -30.44 21.79 9.40
C GLY A 187 -29.12 22.49 9.04
N PHE A 188 -27.97 21.90 9.40
CA PHE A 188 -26.64 22.41 9.04
C PHE A 188 -26.08 21.78 7.75
N LEU A 189 -26.82 20.86 7.11
CA LEU A 189 -26.39 20.23 5.87
C LEU A 189 -26.59 21.20 4.69
N VAL A 190 -25.50 21.53 4.00
CA VAL A 190 -25.52 22.29 2.76
C VAL A 190 -25.43 21.32 1.58
N GLY A 191 -26.42 21.32 0.67
CA GLY A 191 -26.45 20.40 -0.47
C GLY A 191 -25.37 20.69 -1.51
N LEU A 192 -24.77 19.64 -2.08
CA LEU A 192 -23.94 19.76 -3.27
C LEU A 192 -24.82 19.84 -4.53
N SER A 193 -24.25 20.31 -5.64
CA SER A 193 -24.90 20.30 -6.95
C SER A 193 -24.63 19.00 -7.73
N GLY A 194 -25.43 18.76 -8.76
CA GLY A 194 -25.24 17.64 -9.69
C GLY A 194 -25.49 16.26 -9.06
N PRO A 195 -25.06 15.17 -9.72
CA PRO A 195 -25.33 13.80 -9.29
C PRO A 195 -24.83 13.45 -7.87
N LEU A 196 -23.66 13.96 -7.46
CA LEU A 196 -23.13 13.72 -6.12
C LEU A 196 -24.00 14.34 -5.02
N GLY A 197 -24.72 15.43 -5.32
CA GLY A 197 -25.66 16.07 -4.40
C GLY A 197 -26.89 15.22 -4.04
N THR A 198 -27.08 14.07 -4.68
CA THR A 198 -28.15 13.13 -4.34
C THR A 198 -27.82 12.25 -3.12
N MET A 199 -26.54 12.17 -2.74
CA MET A 199 -26.06 11.34 -1.62
C MET A 199 -25.17 12.09 -0.63
N PHE A 200 -24.61 13.24 -1.01
CA PHE A 200 -23.63 13.97 -0.21
C PHE A 200 -23.97 15.45 -0.06
N GLY A 201 -23.55 16.01 1.07
CA GLY A 201 -23.61 17.45 1.37
C GLY A 201 -22.35 17.91 2.08
N ALA A 202 -22.22 19.20 2.36
CA ALA A 202 -21.19 19.74 3.23
C ALA A 202 -21.76 20.08 4.60
N CYS A 203 -21.05 19.73 5.68
CA CYS A 203 -21.42 20.17 7.02
C CYS A 203 -21.00 21.63 7.24
N ALA A 204 -21.90 22.45 7.76
CA ALA A 204 -21.66 23.85 8.08
C ALA A 204 -21.82 24.17 9.58
N ASN A 205 -21.67 23.16 10.44
CA ASN A 205 -21.74 23.33 11.88
C ASN A 205 -20.33 23.40 12.48
N GLU A 206 -19.92 24.59 12.95
CA GLU A 206 -18.59 24.83 13.55
C GLU A 206 -18.29 23.94 14.76
N PHE A 207 -19.32 23.41 15.42
CA PHE A 207 -19.18 22.50 16.57
C PHE A 207 -19.11 21.02 16.17
N SER A 208 -19.33 20.71 14.89
CA SER A 208 -19.16 19.37 14.34
C SER A 208 -17.68 19.10 14.05
N PRO A 209 -17.17 17.88 14.33
CA PRO A 209 -15.83 17.50 13.85
C PRO A 209 -15.72 17.53 12.32
N ASP A 210 -16.86 17.43 11.62
CA ASP A 210 -16.94 17.44 10.16
C ASP A 210 -17.17 18.83 9.54
N ASP A 211 -17.03 19.93 10.28
CA ASP A 211 -17.23 21.28 9.72
C ASP A 211 -16.38 21.52 8.46
N GLY A 212 -17.02 22.01 7.40
CA GLY A 212 -16.40 22.24 6.10
C GLY A 212 -16.03 20.96 5.33
N ARG A 213 -16.46 19.78 5.77
CA ARG A 213 -16.23 18.50 5.08
C ARG A 213 -17.46 18.04 4.30
N VAL A 214 -17.21 17.24 3.27
CA VAL A 214 -18.25 16.50 2.57
C VAL A 214 -18.64 15.28 3.40
N VAL A 215 -19.94 15.13 3.67
CA VAL A 215 -20.53 14.06 4.48
C VAL A 215 -21.60 13.33 3.67
N ALA A 216 -21.73 12.02 3.88
CA ALA A 216 -22.83 11.24 3.34
C ALA A 216 -24.15 11.61 4.04
N PHE A 217 -25.27 11.51 3.35
CA PHE A 217 -26.59 11.82 3.92
C PHE A 217 -26.98 10.90 5.09
N ASP A 218 -26.48 9.68 5.09
CA ASP A 218 -26.66 8.68 6.14
C ASP A 218 -25.55 8.72 7.22
N HIS A 219 -24.55 9.61 7.10
CA HIS A 219 -23.56 9.86 8.15
C HIS A 219 -24.18 10.60 9.35
N GLY A 220 -23.51 10.60 10.50
CA GLY A 220 -23.89 11.42 11.65
C GLY A 220 -22.69 11.81 12.53
N CYS A 221 -22.66 13.06 12.97
CA CYS A 221 -21.53 13.61 13.73
C CYS A 221 -21.81 13.84 15.22
N GLY A 222 -23.05 13.55 15.67
CA GLY A 222 -23.50 13.83 17.04
C GLY A 222 -23.89 15.30 17.32
N ALA A 223 -23.44 16.25 16.51
CA ALA A 223 -23.80 17.67 16.60
C ALA A 223 -25.01 18.05 15.71
N HIS A 224 -26.03 17.19 15.65
CA HIS A 224 -27.21 17.40 14.82
C HIS A 224 -28.02 18.63 15.30
N SER A 225 -28.62 19.40 14.37
CA SER A 225 -29.35 20.64 14.68
C SER A 225 -30.59 20.47 15.57
N GLN A 226 -30.95 19.22 15.88
CA GLN A 226 -32.13 18.85 16.67
C GLN A 226 -31.77 18.02 17.91
N VAL A 227 -30.48 17.84 18.24
CA VAL A 227 -30.10 17.19 19.49
C VAL A 227 -30.62 18.02 20.67
N ARG A 228 -31.32 17.36 21.59
CA ARG A 228 -31.81 17.97 22.83
C ARG A 228 -31.15 17.28 24.02
N LEU A 229 -30.71 18.08 25.01
CA LEU A 229 -30.23 17.55 26.29
C LEU A 229 -31.38 16.80 26.97
N GLY A 230 -31.25 15.47 27.09
CA GLY A 230 -32.28 14.59 27.65
C GLY A 230 -32.60 13.35 26.80
N THR A 231 -32.30 13.38 25.50
CA THR A 231 -32.31 12.18 24.62
C THR A 231 -30.93 11.55 24.59
N ALA A 232 -30.38 11.24 25.77
CA ALA A 232 -29.20 10.38 25.82
C ALA A 232 -29.64 8.99 25.36
N SER A 233 -29.10 8.52 24.23
CA SER A 233 -29.07 7.09 23.96
C SER A 233 -28.48 6.41 25.18
N PRO A 234 -29.01 5.27 25.63
CA PRO A 234 -28.41 4.54 26.73
C PRO A 234 -26.93 4.34 26.38
N VAL A 235 -26.06 4.85 27.24
CA VAL A 235 -24.63 4.55 27.15
C VAL A 235 -24.55 3.04 27.10
N GLU A 236 -24.02 2.50 26.01
CA GLU A 236 -23.78 1.07 25.93
C GLU A 236 -22.92 0.72 27.14
N GLU A 237 -23.48 -0.06 28.06
CA GLU A 237 -22.74 -0.51 29.23
C GLU A 237 -21.61 -1.37 28.70
N LEU A 238 -20.41 -0.79 28.62
CA LEU A 238 -19.22 -1.53 28.30
C LEU A 238 -19.15 -2.71 29.27
N PRO A 239 -18.85 -3.92 28.78
CA PRO A 239 -18.66 -5.06 29.67
C PRO A 239 -17.63 -4.69 30.72
N ALA A 240 -17.84 -5.15 31.96
CA ALA A 240 -16.90 -4.93 33.04
C ALA A 240 -15.48 -5.29 32.56
N PRO A 241 -14.47 -4.43 32.79
CA PRO A 241 -13.12 -4.71 32.34
C PRO A 241 -12.67 -6.06 32.88
N VAL A 242 -12.17 -6.92 31.99
CA VAL A 242 -11.56 -8.18 32.41
C VAL A 242 -10.21 -7.83 33.02
N LEU A 243 -10.14 -7.84 34.34
CA LEU A 243 -8.90 -7.69 35.08
C LEU A 243 -8.16 -9.03 35.06
N ASP A 244 -7.18 -9.18 34.18
CA ASP A 244 -6.23 -10.31 34.21
C ASP A 244 -5.16 -10.05 35.29
N THR A 245 -5.59 -10.09 36.55
CA THR A 245 -4.70 -10.02 37.70
C THR A 245 -4.47 -11.43 38.23
N ILE A 246 -3.61 -12.20 37.56
CA ILE A 246 -2.93 -13.32 38.23
C ILE A 246 -1.91 -12.67 39.18
N GLY A 247 -2.20 -12.68 40.48
CA GLY A 247 -1.25 -12.23 41.48
C GLY A 247 -0.07 -13.20 41.57
N TYR A 248 1.07 -12.74 42.06
CA TYR A 248 2.22 -13.62 42.36
C TYR A 248 1.85 -14.76 43.32
N ASP A 249 0.84 -14.53 44.17
CA ASP A 249 0.29 -15.51 45.12
C ASP A 249 -0.64 -16.55 44.46
N ASP A 250 -1.09 -16.32 43.21
CA ASP A 250 -1.98 -17.21 42.44
C ASP A 250 -1.20 -18.14 41.48
N LEU A 251 0.13 -18.02 41.44
CA LEU A 251 1.00 -18.93 40.70
C LEU A 251 1.25 -20.18 41.56
N GLU A 252 0.82 -21.36 41.09
CA GLU A 252 1.15 -22.62 41.75
C GLU A 252 2.68 -22.76 41.87
N PRO A 253 3.22 -23.02 43.07
CA PRO A 253 4.65 -23.19 43.24
C PRO A 253 5.10 -24.48 42.53
N PHE A 254 6.08 -24.34 41.64
CA PHE A 254 6.79 -25.44 40.97
C PHE A 254 7.54 -26.35 41.95
#